data_AF-A0A1J0EPT8-F1
#
_entry.id   AF-A0A1J0EPT8-F1
#
_cell.length_a   1.000
_cell.length_b   1.000
_cell.length_c   1.000
_cell.angle_alpha   90.00
_cell.angle_beta   90.00
_cell.angle_gamma   90.00
#
_symmetry.space_group_name_H-M   'P 1'
#
loop_
_entity.id
_entity.type
_entity.pdbx_description
1 polymer ?
#
loop_
_entity_poly.entity_id
_entity_poly.type
_entity_poly.pdbx_seq_one_letter_code
_entity_poly.pdbx_strand_id
1 'polypeptide(L)' 'MANPVQKLTPASEDLVRLRDEIAMQALNAMIISGTWGSTSPNGTFTKHKNYRDHSEAAYQLADEMLAARERR' A
#
# COMPACT_ATOMS: atom_id res chain seq x y z
N MET A 1 -21.47 12.55 28.53
CA MET A 1 -22.21 11.65 27.63
C MET A 1 -21.27 11.27 26.49
N ALA A 2 -21.00 9.98 26.30
CA ALA A 2 -20.08 9.52 25.26
C ALA A 2 -20.76 9.67 23.89
N ASN A 3 -20.15 10.44 22.98
CA ASN A 3 -20.58 10.44 21.58
C ASN A 3 -20.35 9.04 21.01
N PRO A 4 -21.36 8.41 20.39
CA PRO A 4 -21.09 7.23 19.59
C PRO A 4 -20.24 7.69 18.42
N VAL A 5 -18.96 7.27 18.39
CA VAL A 5 -18.11 7.42 17.22
C VAL A 5 -18.81 6.63 16.13
N GLN A 6 -19.58 7.31 15.28
CA GLN A 6 -20.07 6.72 14.04
C GLN A 6 -18.83 6.17 13.35
N LYS A 7 -18.73 4.83 13.26
CA LYS A 7 -17.87 4.19 12.27
C LYS A 7 -18.41 4.67 10.93
N LEU A 8 -17.90 5.80 10.46
CA LEU A 8 -17.99 6.23 9.08
C LEU A 8 -17.22 5.17 8.31
N THR A 9 -17.90 4.11 7.90
CA THR A 9 -17.46 3.29 6.76
C THR A 9 -17.21 4.27 5.63
N PRO A 10 -15.95 4.47 5.21
CA PRO A 10 -15.64 5.42 4.15
C PRO A 10 -16.43 5.04 2.91
N ALA A 11 -16.85 6.03 2.11
CA ALA A 11 -17.46 5.72 0.84
C ALA A 11 -16.47 4.91 -0.02
N SER A 12 -16.96 4.00 -0.87
CA SER A 12 -16.08 3.18 -1.71
C SER A 12 -15.11 4.02 -2.56
N GLU A 13 -15.53 5.21 -2.99
CA GLU A 13 -14.72 6.19 -3.71
C GLU A 13 -13.58 6.77 -2.84
N ASP A 14 -13.83 6.98 -1.54
CA ASP A 14 -12.79 7.42 -0.58
C ASP A 14 -11.73 6.34 -0.37
N LEU A 15 -12.12 5.06 -0.39
CA LEU A 15 -11.18 3.95 -0.26
C LEU A 15 -10.28 3.81 -1.49
N VAL A 16 -10.83 3.98 -2.69
CA VAL A 16 -10.04 3.99 -3.94
C VAL A 16 -9.05 5.15 -3.92
N ARG A 17 -9.51 6.35 -3.58
CA ARG A 17 -8.63 7.52 -3.48
C ARG A 17 -7.53 7.33 -2.43
N LEU A 18 -7.88 6.81 -1.26
CA LEU A 18 -6.92 6.52 -0.19
C LEU A 18 -5.89 5.49 -0.63
N ARG A 19 -6.32 4.44 -1.34
CA ARG A 19 -5.43 3.43 -1.93
C ARG A 19 -4.43 4.07 -2.88
N ASP A 20 -4.90 4.91 -3.79
CA ASP A 20 -4.06 5.57 -4.79
C ASP A 20 -3.07 6.55 -4.15
N GLU A 21 -3.50 7.30 -3.11
CA GLU A 21 -2.62 8.19 -2.36
C GLU A 21 -1.50 7.41 -1.64
N ILE A 22 -1.83 6.28 -0.99
CA ILE A 22 -0.83 5.40 -0.37
C ILE A 22 0.12 4.82 -1.42
N ALA A 23 -0.43 4.35 -2.54
CA ALA A 23 0.36 3.78 -3.64
C ALA A 23 1.33 4.81 -4.24
N MET A 24 0.91 6.06 -4.46
CA MET A 24 1.81 7.10 -4.98
C MET A 24 2.93 7.46 -3.99
N GLN A 25 2.61 7.57 -2.70
CA GLN A 25 3.63 7.85 -1.67
C GLN A 25 4.64 6.70 -1.58
N ALA A 26 4.15 5.47 -1.59
CA ALA A 26 4.98 4.27 -1.58
C ALA A 26 5.85 4.22 -2.83
N LEU A 27 5.28 4.40 -4.01
CA LEU A 27 6.00 4.43 -5.29
C LEU A 27 7.15 5.44 -5.28
N ASN A 28 6.89 6.68 -4.83
CA ASN A 28 7.93 7.70 -4.71
C ASN A 28 9.06 7.27 -3.76
N ALA A 29 8.72 6.71 -2.60
CA ALA A 29 9.71 6.20 -1.66
C ALA A 29 10.53 5.03 -2.24
N MET A 30 9.90 4.14 -3.00
CA MET A 30 10.56 2.99 -3.64
C MET A 30 11.54 3.44 -4.73
N ILE A 31 11.14 4.41 -5.56
CA ILE A 31 11.98 4.96 -6.62
C ILE A 31 13.19 5.70 -6.03
N ILE A 32 12.98 6.52 -4.99
CA ILE A 32 14.05 7.31 -4.35
C ILE A 32 15.02 6.40 -3.60
N SER A 33 14.52 5.46 -2.79
CA SER A 33 15.38 4.59 -1.99
C SER A 33 16.17 3.61 -2.86
N GLY A 34 15.57 3.14 -3.96
CA GLY A 34 16.20 2.17 -4.85
C GLY A 34 16.62 0.87 -4.15
N THR A 35 16.07 0.54 -2.98
CA THR A 35 16.42 -0.68 -2.23
C THR A 35 15.29 -1.70 -2.19
N TRP A 36 14.15 -1.39 -2.81
CA TRP A 36 12.97 -2.24 -2.78
C TRP A 36 13.06 -3.43 -3.73
N GLY A 37 12.50 -4.55 -3.28
CA GLY A 37 12.49 -5.83 -3.99
C GLY A 37 11.61 -6.83 -3.28
N SER A 38 11.46 -8.00 -3.89
CA SER A 38 10.73 -9.12 -3.31
C SER A 38 11.67 -10.29 -3.04
N THR A 39 11.43 -10.99 -1.95
CA THR A 39 12.10 -12.26 -1.66
C THR A 39 11.24 -13.38 -2.22
N SER A 40 11.80 -14.13 -3.16
CA SER A 40 11.14 -15.32 -3.71
C SER A 40 11.06 -16.43 -2.65
N PRO A 41 10.15 -17.42 -2.80
CA PRO A 41 10.02 -18.52 -1.85
C PRO A 41 11.31 -19.34 -1.62
N ASN A 42 12.25 -19.27 -2.57
CA ASN A 42 13.58 -19.86 -2.48
C ASN A 42 14.60 -19.03 -1.68
N GLY A 43 14.16 -17.95 -1.02
CA GLY A 43 15.02 -17.05 -0.23
C GLY A 43 15.84 -16.04 -1.05
N THR A 44 15.70 -16.02 -2.37
CA THR A 44 16.44 -15.07 -3.22
C THR A 44 15.75 -13.71 -3.24
N PHE A 45 16.47 -12.66 -2.85
CA PHE A 45 16.00 -11.29 -2.97
C PHE A 45 16.22 -10.75 -4.38
N THR A 46 15.14 -10.32 -5.03
CA THR A 46 15.18 -9.68 -6.34
C THR A 46 14.74 -8.23 -6.20
N LYS A 47 15.69 -7.31 -6.47
CA LYS A 47 15.41 -5.87 -6.51
C LYS A 47 14.48 -5.54 -7.67
N HIS A 48 13.47 -4.68 -7.44
CA HIS A 48 12.62 -4.13 -8.47
C HIS A 48 13.43 -3.21 -9.38
N LYS A 49 13.29 -3.34 -10.71
CA LYS A 49 14.18 -2.65 -11.67
C LYS A 49 13.46 -1.65 -12.56
N ASN A 50 12.16 -1.80 -12.74
CA ASN A 50 11.40 -0.99 -13.68
C ASN A 50 10.18 -0.36 -12.99
N TYR A 51 9.61 0.67 -13.62
CA TYR A 51 8.46 1.38 -13.07
C TYR A 51 7.25 0.48 -12.81
N ARG A 52 7.09 -0.59 -13.61
CA ARG A 52 5.99 -1.54 -13.44
C ARG A 52 6.13 -2.32 -12.13
N ASP A 53 7.32 -2.86 -11.86
CA ASP A 53 7.61 -3.59 -10.62
C ASP A 53 7.34 -2.72 -9.39
N HIS A 54 7.81 -1.46 -9.43
CA HIS A 54 7.59 -0.52 -8.34
C HIS A 54 6.12 -0.14 -8.17
N SER A 55 5.38 0.02 -9.27
CA SER A 55 3.95 0.34 -9.25
C SER A 55 3.14 -0.82 -8.68
N GLU A 56 3.41 -2.05 -9.13
CA GLU A 56 2.75 -3.26 -8.63
C GLU A 56 3.02 -3.45 -7.13
N ALA A 57 4.27 -3.29 -6.69
CA ALA A 57 4.62 -3.37 -5.27
C ALA A 57 3.96 -2.27 -4.42
N ALA A 58 3.83 -1.06 -4.95
CA ALA A 58 3.16 0.05 -4.26
C ALA A 58 1.67 -0.19 -4.06
N TYR A 59 0.97 -0.73 -5.05
CA TYR A 59 -0.44 -1.09 -4.91
C TYR A 59 -0.65 -2.28 -3.97
N GLN A 60 0.24 -3.29 -4.01
CA GLN A 60 0.19 -4.40 -3.05
C GLN A 60 0.35 -3.90 -1.60
N LEU A 61 1.28 -2.97 -1.38
CA LEU A 61 1.45 -2.34 -0.06
C LEU A 61 0.18 -1.59 0.37
N ALA A 62 -0.41 -0.81 -0.54
CA ALA A 62 -1.64 -0.07 -0.26
C ALA A 62 -2.79 -1.02 0.14
N ASP A 63 -2.94 -2.14 -0.58
CA ASP A 63 -3.95 -3.16 -0.31
C ASP A 63 -3.72 -3.82 1.07
N GLU A 64 -2.48 -4.17 1.42
CA GLU A 64 -2.16 -4.71 2.75
C GLU A 64 -2.40 -3.70 3.87
N MET A 65 -2.12 -2.41 3.66
CA MET A 65 -2.39 -1.35 4.64
C MET A 65 -3.89 -1.16 4.89
N LEU A 66 -4.70 -1.21 3.83
CA LEU A 66 -6.16 -1.15 3.94
C LEU A 66 -6.71 -2.40 4.65
N ALA A 67 -6.24 -3.59 4.27
CA ALA A 67 -6.64 -4.83 4.93
C ALA A 67 -6.24 -4.83 6.42
N ALA A 68 -5.05 -4.34 6.77
CA ALA A 68 -4.61 -4.21 8.16
C ALA A 68 -5.46 -3.22 8.96
N ARG A 69 -5.98 -2.17 8.33
CA ARG A 69 -6.92 -1.22 8.94
C ARG A 69 -8.27 -1.88 9.23
N GLU A 70 -8.77 -2.71 8.33
CA GLU A 70 -10.06 -3.42 8.52
C GLU A 70 -9.98 -4.54 9.56
N ARG A 71 -8.79 -5.11 9.80
CA ARG A 71 -8.56 -6.10 10.87
C ARG A 71 -8.58 -5.50 12.29
N ARG A 72 -8.61 -4.17 12.44
CA ARG A 72 -8.66 -3.43 13.72
C ARG A 72 -10.08 -3.07 14.14
#